data_AF-C9J8Q1-F1
#
_entry.id   AF-C9J8Q1-F1
#
_cell.length_a   1.000
_cell.length_b   1.000
_cell.length_c   1.000
_cell.angle_alpha   90.00
_cell.angle_beta   90.00
_cell.angle_gamma   90.00
#
_symmetry.space_group_name_H-M   'P 1'
#
loop_
_entity.id
_entity.type
_entity.pdbx_description
1 polymer ?
#
loop_
_entity_poly.entity_id
_entity_poly.type
_entity_poly.pdbx_seq_one_letter_code
_entity_poly.pdbx_strand_id
1 'polypeptide(L)'
;MDFFASGLPLVTEETPSGEAGSEEDDEVVAMIKELLDTRIRPTVQEDGGDVIYKGFEDGIVQLKLQGSCTSCPSSIITLKNGIQNMLQFYIPEVEG
;
A
#
# COMPACT_ATOMS: atom_id res chain seq x y z
N MET A 1 -24.56 -10.92 38.39
CA MET A 1 -24.76 -11.58 37.07
C MET A 1 -23.83 -10.87 36.11
N ASP A 2 -22.56 -11.22 36.24
CA ASP A 2 -21.42 -10.40 35.86
C ASP A 2 -20.84 -10.97 34.56
N PHE A 3 -21.19 -10.33 33.43
CA PHE A 3 -20.71 -10.68 32.10
C PHE A 3 -19.41 -9.92 31.74
N PHE A 4 -18.57 -9.61 32.74
CA PHE A 4 -17.26 -8.97 32.58
C PHE A 4 -16.10 -9.99 32.73
N ALA A 5 -16.27 -11.20 32.19
CA ALA A 5 -15.32 -12.30 32.37
C ALA A 5 -14.97 -13.03 31.06
N SER A 6 -14.60 -12.29 30.03
CA SER A 6 -13.79 -12.83 28.93
C SER A 6 -12.57 -11.93 28.76
N GLY A 7 -11.56 -12.17 29.61
CA GLY A 7 -10.22 -11.60 29.50
C GLY A 7 -9.48 -12.13 28.28
N LEU A 8 -10.01 -11.83 27.09
CA LEU A 8 -9.26 -11.91 25.85
C LEU A 8 -8.53 -10.57 25.71
N PRO A 9 -7.19 -10.54 25.74
CA PRO A 9 -6.50 -9.37 25.23
C PRO A 9 -6.94 -9.20 23.78
N LEU A 10 -7.50 -8.03 23.45
CA LEU A 10 -7.58 -7.56 22.07
C LEU A 10 -6.15 -7.25 21.63
N VAL A 11 -5.35 -8.31 21.48
CA VAL A 11 -4.03 -8.24 20.88
C VAL A 11 -4.30 -8.20 19.38
N THR A 12 -4.30 -6.99 18.85
CA THR A 12 -3.92 -6.73 17.46
C THR A 12 -2.43 -6.98 17.36
N GLU A 13 -2.00 -8.24 17.44
CA GLU A 13 -0.65 -8.65 17.02
C GLU A 13 -0.78 -9.69 15.92
N GLU A 14 -0.85 -9.18 14.71
CA GLU A 14 -0.23 -9.84 13.57
C GLU A 14 0.94 -8.96 13.11
N THR A 15 2.05 -9.00 13.86
CA THR A 15 3.37 -8.74 13.29
C THR A 15 4.19 -10.02 13.45
N PRO A 16 4.89 -10.48 12.40
CA PRO A 16 6.26 -10.00 12.31
C PRO A 16 6.81 -9.91 10.88
N SER A 17 7.46 -8.78 10.55
CA SER A 17 8.83 -8.73 10.01
C SER A 17 9.09 -7.41 9.27
N GLY A 18 9.90 -6.55 9.86
CA GLY A 18 10.51 -5.39 9.18
C GLY A 18 10.02 -4.05 9.72
N GLU A 19 10.80 -3.53 10.66
CA GLU A 19 10.95 -2.10 10.96
C GLU A 19 9.85 -1.40 11.77
N ALA A 20 10.34 -0.52 12.65
CA ALA A 20 9.55 0.25 13.59
C ALA A 20 8.76 1.31 12.82
N GLY A 21 7.58 0.94 12.32
CA GLY A 21 6.60 1.92 11.89
C GLY A 21 6.19 2.75 13.09
N SER A 22 6.44 4.05 13.03
CA SER A 22 5.88 5.02 13.97
C SER A 22 4.37 5.11 13.74
N GLU A 23 3.59 5.61 14.71
CA GLU A 23 2.14 5.80 14.52
C GLU A 23 1.80 6.62 13.25
N GLU A 24 2.69 7.52 12.86
CA GLU A 24 2.64 8.31 11.61
C GLU A 24 2.78 7.45 10.33
N ASP A 25 3.64 6.41 10.34
CA ASP A 25 3.80 5.51 9.19
C ASP A 25 2.51 4.70 8.96
N ASP A 26 1.81 4.30 10.02
CA ASP A 26 0.54 3.56 9.91
C ASP A 26 -0.57 4.40 9.25
N GLU A 27 -0.67 5.69 9.58
CA GLU A 27 -1.63 6.60 8.95
C GLU A 27 -1.31 6.81 7.46
N VAL A 28 -0.03 7.02 7.13
CA VAL A 28 0.45 7.14 5.74
C VAL A 28 0.17 5.86 4.96
N VAL A 29 0.47 4.70 5.54
CA VAL A 29 0.23 3.39 4.93
C VAL A 29 -1.26 3.15 4.69
N ALA A 30 -2.14 3.56 5.62
CA ALA A 30 -3.58 3.50 5.42
C ALA A 30 -4.03 4.35 4.23
N MET A 31 -3.53 5.58 4.11
CA MET A 31 -3.80 6.46 2.97
C MET A 31 -3.30 5.87 1.64
N ILE A 32 -2.08 5.33 1.62
CA ILE A 32 -1.50 4.67 0.43
C ILE A 32 -2.41 3.52 -0.02
N LYS A 33 -2.83 2.65 0.92
CA LYS A 33 -3.70 1.52 0.63
C LYS A 33 -5.07 1.96 0.09
N GLU A 34 -5.67 2.99 0.66
CA GLU A 34 -6.95 3.54 0.18
C GLU A 34 -6.83 4.08 -1.26
N LEU A 35 -5.80 4.87 -1.54
CA LEU A 35 -5.54 5.41 -2.88
C LEU A 35 -5.29 4.30 -3.91
N LEU A 36 -4.53 3.28 -3.50
CA LEU A 36 -4.29 2.12 -4.35
C LEU A 36 -5.61 1.44 -4.70
N ASP A 37 -6.47 1.15 -3.72
CA ASP A 37 -7.69 0.39 -3.96
C ASP A 37 -8.77 1.19 -4.70
N THR A 38 -8.89 2.49 -4.40
CA THR A 38 -9.96 3.34 -4.96
C THR A 38 -9.65 3.91 -6.34
N ARG A 39 -8.38 4.11 -6.70
CA ARG A 39 -7.98 4.80 -7.95
C ARG A 39 -7.03 3.98 -8.81
N ILE A 40 -5.98 3.42 -8.22
CA ILE A 40 -4.89 2.80 -8.98
C ILE A 40 -5.29 1.41 -9.46
N ARG A 41 -5.70 0.53 -8.54
CA ARG A 41 -6.10 -0.85 -8.82
C ARG A 41 -7.19 -0.97 -9.89
N PRO A 42 -8.29 -0.20 -9.90
CA PRO A 42 -9.27 -0.30 -10.98
C PRO A 42 -8.64 0.03 -12.33
N THR A 43 -7.88 1.12 -12.42
CA THR A 43 -7.19 1.53 -13.66
C THR A 43 -6.20 0.47 -14.14
N VAL A 44 -5.44 -0.14 -13.23
CA VAL A 44 -4.45 -1.20 -13.55
C VAL A 44 -5.15 -2.49 -13.95
N GLN A 45 -6.26 -2.84 -13.31
CA GLN A 45 -7.05 -4.03 -13.66
C GLN A 45 -7.77 -3.89 -14.99
N GLU A 46 -8.19 -2.68 -15.38
CA GLU A 46 -8.72 -2.39 -16.72
C GLU A 46 -7.70 -2.67 -17.83
N ASP A 47 -6.41 -2.42 -17.55
CA ASP A 47 -5.29 -2.76 -18.45
C ASP A 47 -4.89 -4.26 -18.38
N GLY A 48 -5.56 -5.05 -17.53
CA GLY A 48 -5.29 -6.47 -17.32
C GLY A 48 -4.10 -6.76 -16.40
N GLY A 49 -3.72 -5.79 -15.57
CA GLY A 49 -2.71 -5.92 -14.51
C GLY A 49 -3.31 -6.03 -13.11
N ASP A 50 -2.43 -6.08 -12.10
CA ASP A 50 -2.78 -5.78 -10.70
C ASP A 50 -1.57 -5.15 -10.01
N VAL A 51 -1.79 -4.44 -8.90
CA VAL A 51 -0.72 -3.91 -8.05
C VAL A 51 -0.92 -4.34 -6.61
N ILE A 52 0.16 -4.85 -6.02
CA ILE A 52 0.17 -5.36 -4.65
C ILE A 52 1.13 -4.51 -3.83
N TYR A 53 0.60 -3.90 -2.77
CA TYR A 53 1.41 -3.21 -1.78
C TYR A 53 2.33 -4.19 -1.02
N LYS A 54 3.60 -3.83 -0.85
CA LYS A 54 4.61 -4.65 -0.18
C LYS A 54 5.16 -4.04 1.11
N GLY A 55 5.24 -2.71 1.17
CA GLY A 55 5.76 -2.00 2.32
C GLY A 55 5.92 -0.52 2.00
N PHE A 56 6.15 0.26 3.04
CA PHE A 56 6.47 1.68 2.96
C PHE A 56 7.51 1.96 4.03
N GLU A 57 8.61 2.58 3.63
CA GLU A 57 9.74 2.84 4.52
C GLU A 57 10.57 3.98 3.97
N ASP A 58 10.98 4.92 4.83
CA ASP A 58 11.84 6.06 4.46
C ASP A 58 11.29 6.84 3.24
N GLY A 59 9.96 7.02 3.16
CA GLY A 59 9.30 7.68 2.04
C GLY A 59 9.21 6.85 0.74
N ILE A 60 9.67 5.59 0.74
CA ILE A 60 9.67 4.72 -0.44
C ILE A 60 8.53 3.72 -0.36
N VAL A 61 7.64 3.74 -1.36
CA VAL A 61 6.53 2.79 -1.45
C VAL A 61 6.93 1.58 -2.28
N GLN A 62 7.02 0.42 -1.62
CA GLN A 62 7.31 -0.83 -2.31
C GLN A 62 6.01 -1.43 -2.86
N LEU A 63 5.93 -1.52 -4.19
CA LEU A 63 4.80 -2.12 -4.91
C LEU A 63 5.27 -3.27 -5.79
N LYS A 64 4.45 -4.31 -5.88
CA LYS A 64 4.62 -5.42 -6.82
C LYS A 64 3.55 -5.35 -7.90
N LEU A 65 3.98 -5.08 -9.14
CA LEU A 65 3.12 -5.15 -10.31
C LEU A 65 2.93 -6.61 -10.74
N GLN A 66 1.71 -6.97 -11.15
CA GLN A 66 1.36 -8.28 -11.73
C GLN A 66 0.52 -8.11 -13.00
N GLY A 67 0.42 -9.19 -13.78
CA GLY A 67 -0.45 -9.28 -14.96
C GLY A 67 0.16 -8.72 -16.24
N SER A 68 -0.70 -8.29 -17.17
CA SER A 68 -0.31 -7.86 -18.52
C SER A 68 0.68 -6.69 -18.51
N CYS A 69 0.61 -5.84 -17.49
CA CYS A 69 1.52 -4.71 -17.35
C CYS A 69 2.99 -5.13 -17.22
N THR A 70 3.33 -6.37 -16.84
CA THR A 70 4.73 -6.84 -16.78
C THR A 70 5.30 -7.29 -18.12
N SER A 71 4.46 -7.44 -19.16
CA SER A 71 4.89 -7.99 -20.46
C SER A 71 5.45 -6.94 -21.42
N CYS A 72 5.26 -5.65 -21.13
CA CYS A 72 5.70 -4.55 -21.99
C CYS A 72 6.56 -3.56 -21.19
N PRO A 73 7.88 -3.47 -21.43
CA PRO A 73 8.77 -2.66 -20.60
C PRO A 73 8.45 -1.16 -20.66
N SER A 74 7.95 -0.66 -21.80
CA SER A 74 7.49 0.72 -21.93
C SER A 74 6.28 1.01 -21.04
N SER A 75 5.30 0.10 -20.99
CA SER A 75 4.10 0.26 -20.16
C SER A 75 4.42 0.23 -18.66
N ILE A 76 5.37 -0.61 -18.23
CA ILE A 76 5.81 -0.67 -16.82
C ILE A 76 6.33 0.69 -16.37
N ILE A 77 7.19 1.33 -17.18
CA ILE A 77 7.81 2.60 -16.83
C ILE A 77 6.75 3.70 -16.76
N THR A 78 5.85 3.79 -17.75
CA THR A 78 4.78 4.80 -17.74
C THR A 78 3.84 4.61 -16.56
N LEU A 79 3.43 3.37 -16.27
CA LEU A 79 2.54 3.07 -15.17
C LEU A 79 3.19 3.36 -13.82
N LYS A 80 4.45 2.96 -13.63
CA LYS A 80 5.23 3.28 -12.43
C LYS A 80 5.27 4.79 -12.19
N ASN A 81 5.65 5.57 -13.21
CA ASN A 81 5.71 7.03 -13.09
C ASN A 81 4.34 7.64 -12.78
N GLY A 82 3.27 7.12 -13.38
CA GLY A 82 1.90 7.59 -13.11
C GLY A 82 1.49 7.35 -11.65
N ILE A 83 1.71 6.12 -11.15
CA ILE A 83 1.41 5.74 -9.77
C ILE A 83 2.24 6.57 -8.79
N GLN A 84 3.54 6.70 -9.04
CA GLN A 84 4.45 7.48 -8.21
C GLN A 84 4.01 8.94 -8.13
N ASN A 85 3.77 9.61 -9.26
CA ASN A 85 3.31 11.01 -9.26
C ASN A 85 1.97 11.17 -8.52
N MET A 86 1.07 10.19 -8.63
CA MET A 86 -0.22 10.28 -7.95
C MET A 86 -0.05 10.12 -6.44
N LEU A 87 0.75 9.16 -5.98
CA LEU A 87 1.04 8.98 -4.55
C LEU A 87 1.72 10.22 -3.96
N GLN A 88 2.76 10.74 -4.61
CA GLN A 88 3.46 11.96 -4.16
C GLN A 88 2.56 13.20 -4.11
N PHE A 89 1.56 13.28 -5.00
CA PHE A 89 0.62 14.40 -5.02
C PHE A 89 -0.33 14.41 -3.81
N TYR A 90 -0.82 13.23 -3.40
CA TYR A 90 -1.76 13.12 -2.28
C TYR A 90 -1.07 12.92 -0.93
N ILE A 91 0.12 12.33 -0.94
CA ILE A 91 0.87 11.92 0.26
C ILE A 91 2.28 12.51 0.14
N PRO A 92 2.53 13.69 0.72
CA PRO A 92 3.83 14.38 0.59
C PRO A 92 4.97 13.64 1.28
N GLU A 93 4.67 12.67 2.15
CA GLU A 93 5.62 11.77 2.80
C GLU A 93 6.24 10.76 1.82
N VAL A 94 5.61 10.54 0.65
CA VAL A 94 6.14 9.64 -0.38
C VAL A 94 7.14 10.40 -1.24
N GLU A 95 8.35 9.84 -1.37
CA GLU A 95 9.42 10.34 -2.24
C GLU A 95 9.70 9.42 -3.44
N GLY A 96 9.42 8.11 -3.35
CA GLY A 96 9.89 7.10 -4.32
C GLY A 96 8.98 5.93 -4.63
#